data_AF-A0A3D3JT51-F1
#
_entry.id   AF-A0A3D3JT51-F1
#
_cell.length_a   1.000
_cell.length_b   1.000
_cell.length_c   1.000
_cell.angle_alpha   90.00
_cell.angle_beta   90.00
_cell.angle_gamma   90.00
#
_symmetry.space_group_name_H-M   'P 1'
#
loop_
_entity.id
_entity.type
_entity.pdbx_description
1 polymer ?
#
loop_
_entity_poly.entity_id
_entity_poly.type
_entity_poly.pdbx_seq_one_letter_code
_entity_poly.pdbx_strand_id
1 'polypeptide(L)'
;MKTHIDEHTGREIHVLTDSQCGCIVDYFRLPRRLPDHRILAFTAATRSSASLNARGTIASLPYSLLSSFKMQAEDWQLVLVDPDSGATETLDLRFDVVLKLRESDGRLWVVNGNKIQRIDLPDGDLQTVATLPPDCPGSPVDITCDGRTLLLSHHEDDQPRTPAPDFCDADWFWNLIERPRSGVLYAFDIETQVATTLQQTDGTMPMHVDSSPVDP
;
A
#
# COMPACT_ATOMS: atom_id res chain seq x y z
N MET A 1 17.62 9.81 18.64
CA MET A 1 16.68 10.52 17.74
C MET A 1 17.35 11.77 17.18
N LYS A 2 17.44 11.93 15.86
CA LYS A 2 17.98 13.16 15.23
C LYS A 2 16.83 14.13 14.96
N THR A 3 17.07 15.42 15.13
CA THR A 3 16.13 16.49 14.77
C THR A 3 16.73 17.39 13.68
N HIS A 4 15.89 17.78 12.74
CA HIS A 4 16.22 18.70 11.64
C HIS A 4 15.15 19.79 11.58
N ILE A 5 15.54 21.02 11.30
CA ILE A 5 14.58 22.10 11.05
C ILE A 5 14.36 22.17 9.54
N ASP A 6 13.13 21.93 9.11
CA ASP A 6 12.72 22.11 7.74
C ASP A 6 12.91 23.58 7.33
N GLU A 7 13.78 23.82 6.35
CA GLU A 7 14.16 25.18 5.94
C GLU A 7 13.02 25.97 5.26
N HIS A 8 11.99 25.29 4.76
CA HIS A 8 10.88 25.89 4.03
C HIS A 8 9.68 26.23 4.94
N THR A 9 9.47 25.42 5.98
CA THR A 9 8.33 25.53 6.89
C THR A 9 8.73 26.00 8.29
N GLY A 10 10.02 25.98 8.62
CA GLY A 10 10.56 26.28 9.95
C GLY A 10 10.17 25.25 11.02
N ARG A 11 9.58 24.12 10.62
CA ARG A 11 9.10 23.09 11.55
C ARG A 11 10.24 22.17 11.96
N GLU A 12 10.22 21.75 13.21
CA GLU A 12 11.09 20.68 13.70
C GLU A 12 10.59 19.33 13.18
N ILE A 13 11.47 18.63 12.47
CA ILE A 13 11.27 17.28 11.97
C ILE A 13 12.08 16.33 12.86
N HIS A 14 11.38 15.37 13.47
CA HIS A 14 12.01 14.27 14.19
C HIS A 14 12.25 13.11 13.22
N VAL A 15 13.52 12.72 13.06
CA VAL A 15 13.89 11.55 12.26
C VAL A 15 13.70 10.31 13.14
N LEU A 16 12.72 9.49 12.75
CA LEU A 16 12.25 8.34 13.54
C LEU A 16 13.14 7.09 13.43
N THR A 17 14.02 7.00 12.42
CA THR A 17 14.88 5.82 12.17
C THR A 17 16.33 6.23 11.91
N ASP A 18 17.26 5.36 12.27
CA ASP A 18 18.69 5.47 11.95
C ASP A 18 19.10 4.70 10.67
N SER A 19 18.14 4.07 9.97
CA SER A 19 18.35 3.33 8.72
C SER A 19 19.04 4.18 7.64
N GLN A 20 20.12 3.66 7.05
CA GLN A 20 20.87 4.33 5.98
C GLN A 20 20.04 4.60 4.71
N CYS A 21 19.05 3.75 4.43
CA CYS A 21 18.18 3.88 3.26
C CYS A 21 16.86 4.57 3.58
N GLY A 22 16.67 5.02 4.83
CA GLY A 22 15.37 5.47 5.34
C GLY A 22 14.35 4.33 5.43
N CYS A 23 13.13 4.68 5.83
CA CYS A 23 11.97 3.80 5.77
C CYS A 23 10.79 4.60 5.22
N ILE A 24 9.91 3.95 4.48
CA ILE A 24 8.69 4.57 3.98
C ILE A 24 7.54 4.20 4.93
N VAL A 25 6.84 5.23 5.36
CA VAL A 25 5.59 5.16 6.11
C VAL A 25 4.51 5.65 5.15
N ASP A 26 3.65 4.75 4.73
CA ASP A 26 2.70 4.99 3.65
C ASP A 26 1.56 5.90 4.16
N TYR A 27 1.78 7.22 4.20
CA TYR A 27 1.06 8.19 5.05
C TYR A 27 -0.47 8.19 4.92
N PHE A 28 -1.02 7.81 3.76
CA PHE A 28 -2.48 7.72 3.53
C PHE A 28 -3.06 6.34 3.86
N ARG A 29 -2.22 5.37 4.24
CA ARG A 29 -2.63 4.04 4.69
C ARG A 29 -2.08 3.64 6.07
N LEU A 30 -0.94 4.19 6.56
CA LEU A 30 -0.19 3.88 7.80
C LEU A 30 0.77 5.04 8.16
N PRO A 31 0.82 5.56 9.41
CA PRO A 31 1.68 4.95 10.41
C PRO A 31 0.84 4.14 11.38
N ARG A 32 0.88 2.80 11.24
CA ARG A 32 0.18 1.95 12.20
C ARG A 32 1.09 1.61 13.35
N ARG A 33 0.57 1.81 14.55
CA ARG A 33 1.23 1.41 15.79
C ARG A 33 0.75 0.02 16.15
N LEU A 34 1.70 -0.82 16.54
CA LEU A 34 1.41 -2.06 17.22
C LEU A 34 0.97 -1.78 18.68
N PRO A 35 0.34 -2.75 19.37
CA PRO A 35 -0.01 -2.62 20.78
C PRO A 35 1.17 -2.31 21.69
N ASP A 36 2.37 -2.74 21.30
CA ASP A 36 3.64 -2.46 22.00
C ASP A 36 4.27 -1.11 21.61
N HIS A 37 3.51 -0.25 20.93
CA HIS A 37 3.86 1.11 20.47
C HIS A 37 4.88 1.20 19.35
N ARG A 38 5.40 0.08 18.84
CA ARG A 38 6.29 0.12 17.67
C ARG A 38 5.53 0.49 16.40
N ILE A 39 6.21 1.19 15.50
CA ILE A 39 5.65 1.65 14.23
C ILE A 39 5.98 0.63 13.14
N LEU A 40 4.96 0.23 12.38
CA LEU A 40 5.13 -0.58 11.19
C LEU A 40 5.58 0.30 10.02
N ALA A 41 6.70 -0.05 9.41
CA ALA A 41 7.25 0.63 8.24
C ALA A 41 7.73 -0.37 7.17
N PHE A 42 8.03 0.13 5.98
CA PHE A 42 8.66 -0.65 4.92
C PHE A 42 10.04 -0.10 4.59
N THR A 43 10.99 -0.99 4.36
CA THR A 43 12.32 -0.65 3.83
C THR A 43 12.59 -1.41 2.55
N ALA A 44 13.35 -0.83 1.63
CA ALA A 44 13.81 -1.56 0.47
C ALA A 44 14.80 -2.63 0.95
N ALA A 45 14.54 -3.90 0.60
CA ALA A 45 15.52 -4.97 0.75
C ALA A 45 16.80 -4.51 0.06
N THR A 46 17.94 -4.69 0.72
CA THR A 46 19.28 -4.23 0.30
C THR A 46 19.73 -4.84 -1.04
N ARG A 47 19.15 -4.42 -2.16
CA ARG A 47 19.90 -4.24 -3.40
C ARG A 47 20.45 -2.83 -3.36
N SER A 48 21.77 -2.73 -3.54
CA SER A 48 22.58 -1.53 -3.35
C SER A 48 21.80 -0.26 -3.68
N SER A 49 21.90 0.71 -2.78
CA SER A 49 21.51 2.11 -2.98
C SER A 49 21.94 2.68 -4.35
N ALA A 50 22.87 2.05 -5.06
CA ALA A 50 23.20 2.33 -6.44
C ALA A 50 22.06 2.12 -7.44
N SER A 51 21.13 1.16 -7.31
CA SER A 51 20.07 0.97 -8.33
C SER A 51 18.88 1.93 -8.18
N LEU A 52 18.55 2.32 -6.95
CA LEU A 52 17.52 3.31 -6.64
C LEU A 52 18.04 4.75 -6.82
N ASN A 53 19.32 5.02 -6.52
CA ASN A 53 19.93 6.33 -6.78
C ASN A 53 20.42 6.50 -8.23
N ALA A 54 20.80 5.44 -8.96
CA ALA A 54 21.24 5.58 -10.36
C ALA A 54 20.12 5.96 -11.34
N ARG A 55 18.85 5.93 -10.91
CA ARG A 55 17.73 6.43 -11.73
C ARG A 55 17.25 7.83 -11.35
N GLY A 56 17.82 8.49 -10.34
CA GLY A 56 17.48 9.87 -9.99
C GLY A 56 16.00 10.13 -9.65
N THR A 57 15.18 9.09 -9.46
CA THR A 57 13.73 9.15 -9.61
C THR A 57 12.93 9.36 -8.33
N ILE A 58 13.54 9.31 -7.13
CA ILE A 58 12.77 9.51 -5.89
C ILE A 58 12.61 11.00 -5.56
N ALA A 59 13.54 11.86 -5.98
CA ALA A 59 13.50 13.28 -5.64
C ALA A 59 12.46 14.10 -6.44
N SER A 60 11.86 13.53 -7.49
CA SER A 60 11.01 14.28 -8.45
C SER A 60 9.63 13.67 -8.71
N LEU A 61 9.27 12.54 -8.09
CA LEU A 61 7.95 11.97 -8.28
C LEU A 61 6.94 12.61 -7.32
N PRO A 62 5.86 13.23 -7.81
CA PRO A 62 4.78 13.68 -6.93
C PRO A 62 4.18 12.49 -6.19
N TYR A 63 3.98 12.67 -4.88
CA TYR A 63 3.53 11.66 -3.91
C TYR A 63 2.26 10.89 -4.35
N SER A 64 1.42 11.50 -5.19
CA SER A 64 0.21 10.88 -5.74
C SER A 64 0.48 9.67 -6.64
N LEU A 65 1.63 9.62 -7.33
CA LEU A 65 2.01 8.49 -8.18
C LEU A 65 2.49 7.29 -7.36
N LEU A 66 3.10 7.50 -6.18
CA LEU A 66 3.57 6.41 -5.31
C LEU A 66 2.42 5.57 -4.74
N SER A 67 1.27 6.20 -4.44
CA SER A 67 0.07 5.48 -3.99
C SER A 67 -0.59 4.60 -5.08
N SER A 68 -0.23 4.83 -6.34
CA SER A 68 -0.76 4.14 -7.52
C SER A 68 0.16 3.03 -8.03
N PHE A 69 1.45 3.06 -7.65
CA PHE A 69 2.30 1.89 -7.79
C PHE A 69 1.83 0.87 -6.76
N LYS A 70 1.14 -0.17 -7.25
CA LYS A 70 1.08 -1.45 -6.53
C LYS A 70 2.51 -1.72 -6.05
N MET A 71 2.73 -1.60 -4.74
CA MET A 71 3.98 -1.97 -4.10
C MET A 71 4.18 -3.45 -4.43
N GLN A 72 4.91 -3.73 -5.52
CA GLN A 72 5.30 -5.09 -5.86
C GLN A 72 6.26 -5.50 -4.75
N ALA A 73 5.77 -6.33 -3.85
CA ALA A 73 6.41 -6.69 -2.60
C ALA A 73 7.71 -7.50 -2.76
N GLU A 74 8.18 -7.71 -3.99
CA GLU A 74 9.40 -8.48 -4.25
C GLU A 74 10.66 -7.81 -3.66
N ASP A 75 10.65 -6.49 -3.47
CA ASP A 75 11.81 -5.72 -2.99
C ASP A 75 11.60 -4.99 -1.65
N TRP A 76 10.46 -5.12 -0.96
CA TRP A 76 10.20 -4.39 0.29
C TRP A 76 10.09 -5.33 1.49
N GLN A 77 10.83 -5.02 2.56
CA GLN A 77 10.80 -5.73 3.83
C GLN A 77 10.01 -4.95 4.88
N LEU A 78 9.27 -5.68 5.70
CA LEU A 78 8.55 -5.13 6.83
C LEU A 78 9.52 -4.86 7.98
N VAL A 79 9.43 -3.69 8.59
CA VAL A 79 10.30 -3.26 9.68
C VAL A 79 9.47 -2.70 10.81
N LEU A 80 9.84 -3.04 12.05
CA LEU A 80 9.33 -2.43 13.26
C LEU A 80 10.30 -1.36 13.73
N VAL A 81 9.79 -0.16 13.97
CA VAL A 81 10.57 0.98 14.47
C VAL A 81 10.12 1.27 15.90
N ASP A 82 11.06 1.22 16.84
CA ASP A 82 10.87 1.77 18.17
C ASP A 82 10.94 3.31 18.09
N PRO A 83 9.85 4.03 18.33
CA PRO A 83 9.83 5.49 18.18
C PRO A 83 10.68 6.22 19.23
N ASP A 84 10.98 5.60 20.38
CA ASP A 84 11.71 6.25 21.47
C ASP A 84 13.22 6.15 21.23
N SER A 85 13.69 4.97 20.84
CA SER A 85 15.12 4.74 20.57
C SER A 85 15.51 5.02 19.11
N GLY A 86 14.56 4.87 18.18
CA GLY A 86 14.80 4.84 16.74
C GLY A 86 15.31 3.49 16.22
N ALA A 87 15.43 2.48 17.09
CA ALA A 87 15.91 1.16 16.73
C ALA A 87 14.94 0.47 15.75
N THR A 88 15.50 -0.28 14.81
CA THR A 88 14.74 -1.01 13.79
C THR A 88 14.92 -2.51 13.88
N GLU A 89 13.84 -3.26 13.75
CA GLU A 89 13.83 -4.72 13.64
C GLU A 89 13.19 -5.13 12.30
N THR A 90 13.93 -5.84 11.45
CA THR A 90 13.41 -6.38 10.19
C THR A 90 12.70 -7.70 10.42
N LEU A 91 11.47 -7.81 9.93
CA LEU A 91 10.70 -9.05 9.96
C LEU A 91 10.96 -9.84 8.66
N ASP A 92 11.39 -11.10 8.79
CA ASP A 92 11.61 -12.00 7.65
C ASP A 92 10.29 -12.58 7.13
N LEU A 93 9.46 -11.71 6.57
CA LEU A 93 8.15 -12.04 6.02
C LEU A 93 8.13 -11.76 4.52
N ARG A 94 7.57 -12.70 3.76
CA ARG A 94 7.33 -12.54 2.32
C ARG A 94 5.86 -12.79 1.99
N PHE A 95 5.26 -11.80 1.34
CA PHE A 95 3.88 -11.80 0.88
C PHE A 95 3.78 -10.84 -0.31
N ASP A 96 2.73 -10.96 -1.10
CA ASP A 96 2.53 -10.15 -2.30
C ASP A 96 1.87 -8.81 -1.98
N VAL A 97 0.93 -8.80 -1.03
CA VAL A 97 0.10 -7.63 -0.70
C VAL A 97 -0.23 -7.62 0.79
N VAL A 98 -0.13 -6.46 1.43
CA VAL A 98 -0.74 -6.21 2.75
C VAL A 98 -2.19 -5.79 2.57
N LEU A 99 -3.11 -6.47 3.25
CA LEU A 99 -4.54 -6.11 3.26
C LEU A 99 -4.84 -5.16 4.41
N LYS A 100 -4.61 -5.62 5.64
CA LYS A 100 -4.96 -4.86 6.84
C LYS A 100 -4.08 -5.25 8.01
N LEU A 101 -3.73 -4.27 8.83
CA LEU A 101 -3.29 -4.44 10.21
C LEU A 101 -4.39 -3.92 11.15
N ARG A 102 -4.77 -4.74 12.13
CA ARG A 102 -5.60 -4.35 13.27
C ARG A 102 -4.67 -3.93 14.41
N GLU A 103 -4.58 -2.62 14.61
CA GLU A 103 -3.64 -2.01 15.56
C GLU A 103 -3.88 -2.43 17.01
N SER A 104 -5.14 -2.73 17.37
CA SER A 104 -5.49 -3.08 18.75
C SER A 104 -4.82 -4.35 19.27
N ASP A 105 -4.43 -5.26 18.38
CA ASP A 105 -3.82 -6.54 18.75
C ASP A 105 -2.66 -6.99 17.83
N GLY A 106 -2.20 -6.12 16.93
CA GLY A 106 -1.06 -6.42 16.05
C GLY A 106 -1.37 -7.43 14.94
N ARG A 107 -2.64 -7.77 14.72
CA ARG A 107 -3.02 -8.77 13.70
C ARG A 107 -2.93 -8.20 12.30
N LEU A 108 -2.08 -8.80 11.47
CA LEU A 108 -1.87 -8.44 10.07
C LEU A 108 -2.44 -9.53 9.15
N TRP A 109 -3.14 -9.12 8.11
CA TRP A 109 -3.60 -9.97 7.01
C TRP A 109 -2.87 -9.60 5.72
N VAL A 110 -2.43 -10.63 5.00
CA VAL A 110 -1.65 -10.51 3.78
C VAL A 110 -2.14 -11.51 2.72
N VAL A 111 -1.77 -11.25 1.47
CA VAL A 111 -1.97 -12.16 0.34
C VAL A 111 -0.64 -12.76 -0.05
N ASN A 112 -0.60 -14.07 -0.32
CA ASN A 112 0.54 -14.78 -0.87
C ASN A 112 0.06 -15.80 -1.91
N GLY A 113 0.23 -15.49 -3.19
CA GLY A 113 -0.43 -16.15 -4.30
C GLY A 113 -1.95 -16.05 -4.18
N ASN A 114 -2.63 -17.20 -4.12
CA ASN A 114 -4.07 -17.28 -3.88
C ASN A 114 -4.44 -17.49 -2.41
N LYS A 115 -3.48 -17.42 -1.49
CA LYS A 115 -3.72 -17.62 -0.05
C LYS A 115 -3.92 -16.29 0.64
N ILE A 116 -4.96 -16.22 1.47
CA ILE A 116 -5.09 -15.20 2.50
C ILE A 116 -4.43 -15.74 3.76
N GLN A 117 -3.45 -15.01 4.27
CA GLN A 117 -2.69 -15.39 5.45
C GLN A 117 -2.84 -14.33 6.54
N ARG A 118 -2.63 -14.76 7.77
CA ARG A 118 -2.68 -13.95 8.98
C ARG A 118 -1.41 -14.15 9.79
N ILE A 119 -0.93 -13.10 10.43
CA ILE A 119 0.15 -13.14 11.42
C ILE A 119 -0.22 -12.21 12.58
N ASP A 120 0.07 -12.65 13.80
CA ASP A 120 -0.07 -11.82 15.01
C ASP A 120 1.31 -11.21 15.31
N LEU A 121 1.54 -9.96 14.93
CA LEU A 121 2.83 -9.29 15.11
C LEU A 121 3.07 -8.93 16.59
N PRO A 122 4.33 -8.88 17.03
CA PRO A 122 5.58 -9.07 16.25
C PRO A 122 5.99 -10.53 16.05
N ASP A 123 5.57 -11.45 16.93
CA ASP A 123 6.22 -12.75 17.13
C ASP A 123 5.47 -13.94 16.50
N GLY A 124 4.31 -13.70 15.89
CA GLY A 124 3.47 -14.76 15.35
C GLY A 124 4.01 -15.38 14.07
N ASP A 125 3.58 -16.61 13.79
CA ASP A 125 3.82 -17.27 12.51
C ASP A 125 2.74 -16.92 11.47
N LEU A 126 3.10 -16.98 10.20
CA LEU A 126 2.14 -16.90 9.10
C LEU A 126 1.21 -18.13 9.09
N GLN A 127 -0.08 -17.87 9.25
CA GLN A 127 -1.14 -18.88 9.23
C GLN A 127 -2.05 -18.65 8.03
N THR A 128 -2.30 -19.69 7.24
CA THR A 128 -3.27 -19.60 6.14
C THR A 128 -4.68 -19.61 6.70
N VAL A 129 -5.47 -18.56 6.42
CA VAL A 129 -6.87 -18.45 6.86
C VAL A 129 -7.85 -18.79 5.74
N ALA A 130 -7.47 -18.56 4.48
CA ALA A 130 -8.29 -18.89 3.32
C ALA A 130 -7.43 -19.21 2.10
N THR A 131 -7.98 -20.00 1.19
CA THR A 131 -7.46 -20.16 -0.17
C THR A 131 -8.54 -19.68 -1.13
N LEU A 132 -8.25 -18.66 -1.93
CA LEU A 132 -9.19 -18.14 -2.91
C LEU A 132 -9.39 -19.15 -4.04
N PRO A 133 -10.64 -19.35 -4.48
CA PRO A 133 -10.92 -20.26 -5.57
C PRO A 133 -10.42 -19.66 -6.90
N PRO A 134 -10.12 -20.49 -7.92
CA PRO A 134 -9.60 -20.01 -9.20
C PRO A 134 -10.54 -19.05 -9.95
N ASP A 135 -11.84 -19.15 -9.70
CA ASP A 135 -12.92 -18.35 -10.29
C ASP A 135 -13.35 -17.18 -9.39
N CYS A 136 -12.51 -16.81 -8.41
CA CYS A 136 -12.74 -15.63 -7.58
C CYS A 136 -12.95 -14.38 -8.46
N PRO A 137 -14.03 -13.61 -8.28
CA PRO A 137 -14.48 -12.61 -9.26
C PRO A 137 -13.60 -11.35 -9.32
N GLY A 138 -12.54 -11.26 -8.50
CA GLY A 138 -11.67 -10.09 -8.44
C GLY A 138 -10.38 -10.35 -7.68
N SER A 139 -9.54 -9.31 -7.59
CA SER A 139 -8.31 -9.31 -6.81
C SER A 139 -8.56 -8.76 -5.40
N PRO A 140 -7.93 -9.32 -4.35
CA PRO A 140 -8.04 -8.79 -3.00
C PRO A 140 -7.51 -7.35 -2.90
N VAL A 141 -8.27 -6.47 -2.25
CA VAL A 141 -7.87 -5.07 -2.00
C VAL A 141 -7.85 -4.71 -0.52
N ASP A 142 -8.68 -5.35 0.30
CA ASP A 142 -8.73 -5.17 1.76
C ASP A 142 -9.51 -6.33 2.41
N ILE A 143 -9.57 -6.40 3.74
CA ILE A 143 -10.31 -7.40 4.53
C ILE A 143 -10.94 -6.74 5.76
N THR A 144 -12.10 -7.19 6.24
CA THR A 144 -12.69 -6.68 7.49
C THR A 144 -11.83 -6.99 8.71
N CYS A 145 -11.96 -6.18 9.78
CA CYS A 145 -11.14 -6.33 10.99
C CYS A 145 -11.36 -7.64 11.75
N ASP A 146 -12.47 -8.33 11.53
CA ASP A 146 -12.72 -9.68 12.06
C ASP A 146 -12.06 -10.78 11.21
N GLY A 147 -11.55 -10.43 10.02
CA GLY A 147 -10.94 -11.35 9.08
C GLY A 147 -11.93 -12.22 8.31
N ARG A 148 -13.23 -11.91 8.35
CA ARG A 148 -14.28 -12.74 7.73
C ARG A 148 -14.56 -12.37 6.27
N THR A 149 -14.61 -11.08 5.97
CA THR A 149 -15.04 -10.58 4.66
C THR A 149 -13.86 -9.95 3.95
N LEU A 150 -13.52 -10.50 2.79
CA LEU A 150 -12.54 -9.95 1.89
C LEU A 150 -13.21 -8.96 0.94
N LEU A 151 -12.62 -7.79 0.76
CA LEU A 151 -13.00 -6.86 -0.29
C LEU A 151 -12.20 -7.21 -1.54
N LEU A 152 -12.91 -7.50 -2.63
CA LEU A 152 -12.33 -7.81 -3.93
C LEU A 152 -12.67 -6.71 -4.91
N SER A 153 -11.71 -6.34 -5.77
CA SER A 153 -11.99 -5.47 -6.91
C SER A 153 -11.71 -6.19 -8.22
N HIS A 154 -12.64 -6.03 -9.15
CA HIS A 154 -12.44 -6.30 -10.57
C HIS A 154 -12.40 -4.96 -11.30
N HIS A 155 -11.42 -4.80 -12.17
CA HIS A 155 -11.28 -3.61 -13.01
C HIS A 155 -11.18 -4.08 -14.46
N GLU A 156 -12.03 -3.52 -15.29
CA GLU A 156 -11.91 -3.64 -16.73
C GLU A 156 -11.24 -2.35 -17.22
N ASP A 157 -10.11 -2.54 -17.91
CA ASP A 157 -9.38 -1.46 -18.56
C ASP A 157 -9.32 -1.81 -20.05
N ASP A 158 -10.07 -1.05 -20.85
CA ASP A 158 -10.23 -1.31 -22.29
C ASP A 158 -8.97 -0.99 -23.10
N GLN A 159 -7.95 -0.36 -22.49
CA GLN A 159 -6.70 -0.04 -23.19
C GLN A 159 -5.55 -0.98 -22.85
N PRO A 160 -4.69 -1.32 -23.83
CA PRO A 160 -3.45 -2.03 -23.56
C PRO A 160 -2.60 -1.21 -22.60
N ARG A 161 -1.90 -1.89 -21.68
CA ARG A 161 -0.95 -1.27 -20.75
C ARG A 161 0.17 -0.57 -21.54
N THR A 162 -0.04 0.69 -21.90
CA THR A 162 1.04 1.57 -22.37
C THR A 162 1.94 1.86 -21.17
N PRO A 163 3.27 1.76 -21.31
CA PRO A 163 4.20 2.20 -20.27
C PRO A 163 3.85 3.62 -19.84
N ALA A 164 3.97 3.92 -18.54
CA ALA A 164 3.93 5.30 -18.10
C ALA A 164 5.04 6.06 -18.85
N PRO A 165 4.78 7.25 -19.41
CA PRO A 165 5.80 8.04 -20.05
C PRO A 165 6.84 8.42 -19.01
N ASP A 166 8.09 8.53 -19.46
CA ASP A 166 9.22 8.87 -18.61
C ASP A 166 9.14 10.30 -18.03
N PHE A 167 8.15 11.10 -18.44
CA PHE A 167 7.94 12.49 -18.03
C PHE A 167 6.47 12.81 -17.77
N CYS A 168 6.22 13.89 -17.02
CA CYS A 168 4.90 14.50 -16.77
C CYS A 168 4.27 15.02 -18.07
N ASP A 169 3.82 14.12 -18.93
CA ASP A 169 3.02 14.41 -20.11
C ASP A 169 1.57 14.65 -19.65
N ALA A 170 1.15 15.92 -19.75
CA ALA A 170 -0.19 16.33 -19.37
C ALA A 170 -1.26 15.61 -20.20
N ASP A 171 -1.01 15.36 -21.50
CA ASP A 171 -1.95 14.65 -22.36
C ASP A 171 -2.04 13.19 -21.93
N TRP A 172 -0.92 12.56 -21.56
CA TRP A 172 -0.97 11.21 -21.00
C TRP A 172 -1.74 11.16 -19.68
N PHE A 173 -1.56 12.15 -18.80
CA PHE A 173 -2.25 12.23 -17.52
C PHE A 173 -3.76 12.51 -17.67
N TRP A 174 -4.15 13.40 -18.57
CA TRP A 174 -5.55 13.64 -18.91
C TRP A 174 -6.18 12.40 -19.54
N ASN A 175 -5.48 11.77 -20.50
CA ASN A 175 -5.91 10.47 -21.02
C ASN A 175 -6.01 9.43 -19.89
N LEU A 176 -5.15 9.44 -18.88
CA LEU A 176 -5.28 8.56 -17.71
C LEU A 176 -6.57 8.84 -16.92
N ILE A 177 -6.89 10.09 -16.64
CA ILE A 177 -8.06 10.46 -15.83
C ILE A 177 -9.38 10.26 -16.59
N GLU A 178 -9.44 10.66 -17.86
CA GLU A 178 -10.66 10.63 -18.68
C GLU A 178 -11.00 9.23 -19.22
N ARG A 179 -10.11 8.25 -18.99
CA ARG A 179 -10.32 6.86 -19.40
C ARG A 179 -11.64 6.32 -18.84
N PRO A 180 -12.53 5.79 -19.71
CA PRO A 180 -13.62 4.95 -19.27
C PRO A 180 -13.04 3.78 -18.49
N ARG A 181 -13.53 3.58 -17.28
CA ARG A 181 -13.20 2.43 -16.45
C ARG A 181 -14.50 1.85 -15.94
N SER A 182 -14.68 0.55 -16.15
CA SER A 182 -15.66 -0.22 -15.42
C SER A 182 -14.97 -1.01 -14.32
N GLY A 183 -15.74 -1.30 -13.29
CA GLY A 183 -15.22 -2.05 -12.18
C GLY A 183 -16.34 -2.53 -11.27
N VAL A 184 -16.05 -3.61 -10.57
CA VAL A 184 -16.97 -4.21 -9.63
C VAL A 184 -16.22 -4.43 -8.32
N LEU A 185 -16.79 -3.90 -7.24
CA LEU A 185 -16.36 -4.17 -5.88
C LEU A 185 -17.25 -5.27 -5.29
N TYR A 186 -16.64 -6.29 -4.72
CA TYR A 186 -17.34 -7.40 -4.07
C TYR A 186 -16.98 -7.48 -2.58
N ALA A 187 -17.94 -7.91 -1.77
CA ALA A 187 -17.72 -8.52 -0.47
C ALA A 187 -17.70 -10.04 -0.65
N PHE A 188 -16.58 -10.68 -0.31
CA PHE A 188 -16.40 -12.11 -0.37
C PHE A 188 -16.32 -12.68 1.05
N ASP A 189 -17.28 -13.51 1.45
CA ASP A 189 -17.24 -14.21 2.74
C ASP A 189 -16.29 -15.42 2.62
N ILE A 190 -15.26 -15.44 3.46
CA ILE A 190 -14.21 -16.47 3.43
C ILE A 190 -14.74 -17.86 3.81
N GLU A 191 -15.70 -17.94 4.74
CA GLU A 191 -16.23 -19.21 5.23
C GLU A 191 -17.16 -19.85 4.20
N THR A 192 -18.08 -19.05 3.66
CA THR A 192 -19.09 -19.55 2.72
C THR A 192 -18.61 -19.54 1.27
N GLN A 193 -17.50 -18.84 0.99
CA GLN A 193 -16.97 -18.58 -0.36
C GLN A 193 -17.98 -17.93 -1.31
N VAL A 194 -18.87 -17.09 -0.76
CA VAL A 194 -19.89 -16.38 -1.54
C VAL A 194 -19.44 -14.94 -1.74
N ALA A 195 -19.45 -14.50 -3.01
CA ALA A 195 -19.25 -13.11 -3.38
C ALA A 195 -20.60 -12.39 -3.50
N THR A 196 -20.69 -11.20 -2.93
CA THR A 196 -21.81 -10.26 -3.09
C THR A 196 -21.27 -8.98 -3.72
N THR A 197 -21.88 -8.54 -4.82
CA THR A 197 -21.54 -7.25 -5.42
C THR A 197 -21.96 -6.11 -4.48
N LEU A 198 -21.00 -5.25 -4.13
CA LEU A 198 -21.24 -4.05 -3.34
C LEU A 198 -21.49 -2.82 -4.23
N GLN A 199 -20.68 -2.69 -5.28
CA GLN A 199 -20.74 -1.55 -6.19
C GLN A 199 -20.28 -1.97 -7.57
N GLN A 200 -20.94 -1.43 -8.59
CA GLN A 200 -20.51 -1.50 -9.98
C GLN A 200 -20.46 -0.08 -10.54
N THR A 201 -19.41 0.21 -11.29
CA THR A 201 -19.25 1.47 -12.02
C THR A 201 -19.18 1.15 -13.50
N ASP A 202 -19.96 1.88 -14.30
CA ASP A 202 -19.97 1.76 -15.76
C ASP A 202 -19.46 3.08 -16.36
N GLY A 203 -18.23 3.09 -16.90
CA GLY A 203 -17.71 4.21 -17.68
C GLY A 203 -17.34 5.49 -16.89
N THR A 204 -17.41 5.48 -15.56
CA THR A 204 -17.00 6.61 -14.72
C THR A 204 -16.13 6.15 -13.56
N MET A 205 -14.96 6.77 -13.43
CA MET A 205 -14.10 6.59 -12.28
C MET A 205 -14.68 7.37 -11.08
N PRO A 206 -14.84 6.78 -9.89
CA PRO A 206 -15.31 7.50 -8.70
C PRO A 206 -14.20 8.37 -8.07
N MET A 207 -13.23 8.86 -8.87
CA MET A 207 -12.40 9.97 -8.39
C MET A 207 -13.22 11.24 -8.51
N HIS A 208 -13.75 11.69 -7.38
CA HIS A 208 -14.14 13.07 -7.22
C HIS A 208 -12.85 13.90 -7.24
N VAL A 209 -12.46 14.35 -8.44
CA VAL A 209 -11.51 15.46 -8.54
C VAL A 209 -12.33 16.69 -8.24
N ASP A 210 -12.31 17.12 -6.98
CA ASP A 210 -12.89 18.41 -6.63
C ASP A 210 -12.19 19.45 -7.51
N SER A 211 -12.97 20.23 -8.24
CA SER A 211 -12.39 21.29 -9.07
C SER A 211 -11.70 22.22 -8.07
N SER A 212 -10.37 22.31 -8.11
CA SER A 212 -9.65 23.30 -7.30
C SER A 212 -10.43 24.61 -7.41
N PRO A 213 -10.81 25.27 -6.29
CA PRO A 213 -11.50 26.54 -6.37
C PRO A 213 -10.67 27.42 -7.30
N VAL A 214 -11.31 27.88 -8.37
CA VAL A 214 -10.71 28.77 -9.35
C VAL A 214 -10.16 29.94 -8.53
N ASP A 215 -8.82 30.04 -8.47
CA ASP A 215 -8.17 31.20 -7.86
C ASP A 215 -8.66 32.43 -8.64
N PRO A 216 -9.29 33.43 -7.98
CA PRO A 216 -9.81 34.62 -8.64
C PRO A 216 -8.70 35.54 -9.16
#